data_AF-A0AB34FCN6-F1
#
_entry.id   AF-A0AB34FCN6-F1
#
_cell.length_a   1.000
_cell.length_b   1.000
_cell.length_c   1.000
_cell.angle_alpha   90.00
_cell.angle_beta   90.00
_cell.angle_gamma   90.00
#
_symmetry.space_group_name_H-M   'P 1'
#
loop_
_entity.id
_entity.type
_entity.pdbx_description
1 polymer ?
#
loop_
_entity_poly.entity_id
_entity_poly.type
_entity_poly.pdbx_seq_one_letter_code
_entity_poly.pdbx_strand_id
1 'polypeptide(L)'
;MTGILFDKGLTRQDLLVLQNLAADVRDYRRRRRNKEQKQPARKRDAATLATLKAFNDPAGAQFEPTILTTRSVLRVETDVVMIMHLLLYFCTSVPSAALLYWNFSCVHGLLHLAMQATYMGTYTLMMHQHIHLGGILSKRYAVLDAVFPYITDPLMGHSWNSYYYHHVKHHHVENNGPDDLSSTMRYQRDNFVHFLCYAGRFYFLIWLDLPLYFLKKNRIGLATKAALWELGWAGLMVGNWGQHAFVDKGRPDSDYRSKSKAEYASQGALVFHGIDFVMITVRLLLKDYRTLAECMVPIGGQISMTMDERVEFLKGRTQQFTEKDIQRKP
;
A
#
# COMPACT_ATOMS: atom_id res chain seq x y z
N MET A 1 -6.98 -26.19 -44.12
CA MET A 1 -7.53 -25.15 -43.22
C MET A 1 -6.87 -25.34 -41.86
N THR A 2 -6.14 -24.33 -41.39
CA THR A 2 -5.45 -24.30 -40.10
C THR A 2 -6.39 -24.74 -38.98
N GLY A 3 -6.11 -25.90 -38.40
CA GLY A 3 -6.84 -26.41 -37.24
C GLY A 3 -6.61 -25.49 -36.05
N ILE A 4 -7.65 -25.21 -35.29
CA ILE A 4 -7.50 -24.55 -33.99
C ILE A 4 -6.72 -25.54 -33.12
N LEU A 5 -5.49 -25.17 -32.76
CA LEU A 5 -4.63 -25.94 -31.85
C LEU A 5 -4.87 -25.42 -30.44
N PHE A 6 -5.18 -26.32 -29.53
CA PHE A 6 -5.30 -26.01 -28.10
C PHE A 6 -3.98 -26.33 -27.41
N ASP A 7 -3.54 -25.44 -26.53
CA ASP A 7 -2.35 -25.64 -25.72
C ASP A 7 -2.52 -26.81 -24.74
N LYS A 8 -1.46 -27.60 -24.50
CA LYS A 8 -1.52 -28.78 -23.62
C LYS A 8 -1.60 -28.42 -22.14
N GLY A 9 -1.24 -27.18 -21.77
CA GLY A 9 -1.29 -26.66 -20.40
C GLY A 9 -2.63 -26.06 -19.99
N LEU A 10 -3.65 -26.08 -20.87
CA LEU A 10 -4.99 -25.60 -20.54
C LEU A 10 -5.65 -26.47 -19.46
N THR A 11 -6.37 -25.83 -18.55
CA THR A 11 -7.21 -26.55 -17.60
C THR A 11 -8.35 -27.28 -18.32
N ARG A 12 -8.94 -28.30 -17.70
CA ARG A 12 -10.07 -29.02 -18.30
C ARG A 12 -11.27 -28.10 -18.56
N GLN A 13 -11.47 -27.13 -17.67
CA GLN A 13 -12.48 -26.08 -17.74
C GLN A 13 -12.24 -25.19 -18.97
N ASP A 14 -11.01 -24.66 -19.11
CA ASP A 14 -10.64 -23.79 -20.24
C ASP A 14 -10.72 -24.53 -21.57
N LEU A 15 -10.22 -25.76 -21.61
CA LEU A 15 -10.29 -26.61 -22.78
C LEU A 15 -11.74 -26.84 -23.22
N LEU A 16 -12.65 -27.09 -22.28
CA LEU A 16 -14.06 -27.32 -22.57
C LEU A 16 -14.74 -26.06 -23.14
N VAL A 17 -14.46 -24.88 -22.56
CA VAL A 17 -14.97 -23.59 -23.06
C VAL A 17 -14.42 -23.30 -24.46
N LEU A 18 -13.11 -23.46 -24.66
CA LEU A 18 -12.44 -23.20 -25.93
C LEU A 18 -12.86 -24.19 -27.03
N GLN A 19 -13.12 -25.45 -26.68
CA GLN A 19 -13.68 -26.44 -27.60
C GLN A 19 -15.10 -26.06 -28.04
N ASN A 20 -15.93 -25.59 -27.12
CA ASN A 20 -17.27 -25.10 -27.44
C ASN A 20 -17.21 -23.88 -28.38
N LEU A 21 -16.38 -22.88 -28.03
CA LEU A 21 -16.18 -21.68 -28.85
C LEU A 21 -15.63 -22.02 -30.24
N ALA A 22 -14.67 -22.94 -30.33
CA ALA A 22 -14.14 -23.41 -31.61
C ALA A 22 -15.23 -24.09 -32.46
N ALA A 23 -16.18 -24.79 -31.82
CA ALA A 23 -17.32 -25.37 -32.51
C ALA A 23 -18.28 -24.28 -33.01
N ASP A 24 -18.52 -23.22 -32.23
CA ASP A 24 -19.31 -22.07 -32.67
C ASP A 24 -18.67 -21.35 -33.87
N VAL A 25 -17.35 -21.17 -33.87
CA VAL A 25 -16.62 -20.59 -35.01
C VAL A 25 -16.75 -21.45 -36.26
N ARG A 26 -16.67 -22.79 -36.11
CA ARG A 26 -16.90 -23.72 -37.23
C ARG A 26 -18.32 -23.64 -37.76
N ASP A 27 -19.31 -23.61 -36.88
CA ASP A 27 -20.73 -23.49 -37.25
C ASP A 27 -21.01 -22.14 -37.93
N TYR A 28 -20.45 -21.04 -37.43
CA TYR A 28 -20.55 -19.72 -38.04
C TYR A 28 -19.94 -19.70 -39.45
N ARG A 29 -18.72 -20.23 -39.62
CA ARG A 29 -18.06 -20.32 -40.93
C ARG A 29 -18.87 -21.17 -41.91
N ARG A 30 -19.45 -22.28 -41.44
CA ARG A 30 -20.33 -23.15 -42.25
C ARG A 30 -21.59 -22.42 -42.69
N ARG A 31 -22.28 -21.73 -41.78
CA ARG A 31 -23.49 -20.95 -42.11
C ARG A 31 -23.19 -19.81 -43.09
N ARG A 32 -22.10 -19.08 -42.87
CA ARG A 32 -21.67 -18.02 -43.80
C ARG A 32 -21.42 -18.57 -45.20
N ARG A 33 -20.88 -19.78 -45.32
CA ARG A 33 -20.69 -20.46 -46.61
C ARG A 33 -22.02 -20.93 -47.24
N ASN A 34 -22.96 -21.42 -46.43
CA ASN A 34 -24.22 -22.00 -46.91
C ASN A 34 -25.41 -21.03 -46.98
N LYS A 35 -25.26 -19.75 -46.57
CA LYS A 35 -26.35 -18.75 -46.47
C LYS A 35 -27.57 -19.23 -45.64
N GLU A 36 -27.35 -20.09 -44.64
CA GLU A 36 -28.42 -20.64 -43.78
C GLU A 36 -28.78 -19.69 -42.61
N GLN A 37 -30.08 -19.56 -42.30
CA GLN A 37 -30.63 -18.61 -41.30
C GLN A 37 -31.06 -19.20 -39.94
N LYS A 38 -30.86 -20.50 -39.66
CA LYS A 38 -31.35 -21.13 -38.39
C LYS A 38 -30.25 -21.61 -37.44
N GLN A 39 -30.60 -21.59 -36.14
CA GLN A 39 -29.69 -21.57 -34.98
C GLN A 39 -29.75 -22.89 -34.18
N PRO A 40 -28.61 -23.57 -33.89
CA PRO A 40 -28.55 -24.70 -32.96
C PRO A 40 -27.62 -24.55 -31.73
N ALA A 41 -27.06 -23.36 -31.45
CA ALA A 41 -26.01 -23.21 -30.41
C ALA A 41 -26.47 -23.51 -28.96
N ARG A 42 -27.74 -23.26 -28.61
CA ARG A 42 -28.25 -23.30 -27.22
C ARG A 42 -28.06 -24.63 -26.48
N LYS A 43 -28.09 -25.77 -27.17
CA LYS A 43 -28.05 -27.09 -26.51
C LYS A 43 -26.63 -27.49 -26.10
N ARG A 44 -25.62 -27.09 -26.89
CA ARG A 44 -24.21 -27.37 -26.60
C ARG A 44 -23.73 -26.52 -25.42
N ASP A 45 -24.13 -25.24 -25.38
CA ASP A 45 -23.83 -24.33 -24.27
C ASP A 45 -24.40 -24.83 -22.95
N ALA A 46 -25.64 -25.31 -22.95
CA ALA A 46 -26.28 -25.86 -21.75
C ALA A 46 -25.55 -27.10 -21.20
N ALA A 47 -25.08 -27.98 -22.09
CA ALA A 47 -24.30 -29.15 -21.70
C ALA A 47 -22.92 -28.74 -21.14
N THR A 48 -22.21 -27.84 -21.81
CA THR A 48 -20.93 -27.30 -21.32
C THR A 48 -21.08 -26.64 -19.95
N LEU A 49 -22.13 -25.83 -19.75
CA LEU A 49 -22.42 -25.21 -18.45
C LEU A 49 -22.73 -26.24 -17.36
N ALA A 50 -23.45 -27.32 -17.67
CA ALA A 50 -23.71 -28.39 -16.71
C ALA A 50 -22.42 -29.10 -16.29
N THR A 51 -21.53 -29.40 -17.24
CA THR A 51 -20.22 -30.00 -16.94
C THR A 51 -19.34 -29.06 -16.11
N LEU A 52 -19.29 -27.76 -16.44
CA LEU A 52 -18.54 -26.77 -15.66
C LEU A 52 -19.07 -26.61 -14.23
N LYS A 53 -20.39 -26.75 -14.03
CA LYS A 53 -21.00 -26.79 -12.69
C LYS A 53 -20.61 -28.05 -11.94
N ALA A 54 -20.63 -29.21 -12.59
CA ALA A 54 -20.22 -30.48 -11.97
C ALA A 54 -18.76 -30.48 -11.52
N PHE A 55 -17.86 -29.83 -12.27
CA PHE A 55 -16.46 -29.65 -11.87
C PHE A 55 -16.30 -28.81 -10.60
N ASN A 56 -17.26 -27.94 -10.28
CA ASN A 56 -17.24 -27.05 -9.12
C ASN A 56 -18.14 -27.52 -7.95
N ASP A 57 -18.75 -28.71 -8.04
CA ASP A 57 -19.59 -29.26 -6.97
C ASP A 57 -18.76 -30.20 -6.08
N PRO A 58 -18.46 -29.84 -4.82
CA PRO A 58 -17.66 -30.68 -3.92
C PRO A 58 -18.32 -32.02 -3.58
N ALA A 59 -19.63 -32.17 -3.81
CA ALA A 59 -20.34 -33.45 -3.66
C ALA A 59 -20.35 -34.29 -4.96
N GLY A 60 -19.87 -33.73 -6.07
CA GLY A 60 -19.90 -34.35 -7.39
C GLY A 60 -18.75 -35.33 -7.63
N ALA A 61 -19.02 -36.43 -8.36
CA ALA A 61 -18.01 -37.42 -8.72
C ALA A 61 -16.93 -36.89 -9.70
N GLN A 62 -17.21 -35.79 -10.39
CA GLN A 62 -16.28 -35.11 -11.31
C GLN A 62 -15.69 -33.83 -10.71
N PHE A 63 -15.80 -33.66 -9.39
CA PHE A 63 -15.26 -32.50 -8.71
C PHE A 63 -13.77 -32.36 -9.00
N GLU A 64 -13.37 -31.21 -9.54
CA GLU A 64 -11.99 -30.80 -9.49
C GLU A 64 -11.87 -29.75 -8.38
N PRO A 65 -11.07 -30.02 -7.33
CA PRO A 65 -10.82 -29.04 -6.28
C PRO A 65 -10.16 -27.82 -6.89
N THR A 66 -11.01 -26.85 -7.18
CA THR A 66 -10.63 -25.53 -7.67
C THR A 66 -10.78 -24.58 -6.49
N ILE A 67 -9.99 -23.51 -6.45
CA ILE A 67 -10.07 -22.48 -5.40
C ILE A 67 -11.51 -21.92 -5.23
N LEU A 68 -12.32 -22.02 -6.27
CA LEU A 68 -13.76 -21.72 -6.34
C LEU A 68 -14.64 -22.45 -5.31
N THR A 69 -14.13 -23.46 -4.60
CA THR A 69 -14.87 -24.15 -3.52
C THR A 69 -15.17 -23.22 -2.32
N THR A 70 -14.62 -22.00 -2.31
CA THR A 70 -14.84 -20.95 -1.30
C THR A 70 -15.93 -19.93 -1.66
N ARG A 71 -17.00 -20.35 -2.34
CA ARG A 71 -18.17 -19.49 -2.66
C ARG A 71 -18.75 -18.74 -1.45
N SER A 72 -18.67 -19.34 -0.26
CA SER A 72 -19.19 -18.75 0.98
C SER A 72 -18.38 -17.55 1.49
N VAL A 73 -17.11 -17.47 1.10
CA VAL A 73 -16.18 -16.40 1.52
C VAL A 73 -16.22 -15.23 0.53
N LEU A 74 -16.47 -15.53 -0.75
CA LEU A 74 -16.49 -14.56 -1.84
C LEU A 74 -17.73 -13.67 -1.81
N ARG A 75 -17.57 -12.40 -2.20
CA ARG A 75 -18.71 -11.52 -2.49
C ARG A 75 -19.31 -11.85 -3.86
N VAL A 76 -18.49 -11.92 -4.89
CA VAL A 76 -18.87 -12.33 -6.25
C VAL A 76 -17.91 -13.44 -6.72
N GLU A 77 -18.42 -14.36 -7.53
CA GLU A 77 -17.61 -15.49 -8.06
C GLU A 77 -16.37 -15.02 -8.85
N THR A 78 -16.37 -13.81 -9.40
CA THR A 78 -15.23 -13.23 -10.11
C THR A 78 -14.09 -12.79 -9.19
N ASP A 79 -14.34 -12.62 -7.88
CA ASP A 79 -13.36 -12.08 -6.92
C ASP A 79 -12.38 -13.15 -6.40
N VAL A 80 -12.45 -14.38 -6.94
CA VAL A 80 -11.59 -15.52 -6.53
C VAL A 80 -10.11 -15.15 -6.64
N VAL A 81 -9.72 -14.52 -7.74
CA VAL A 81 -8.35 -14.08 -7.96
C VAL A 81 -7.94 -13.05 -6.91
N MET A 82 -8.85 -12.17 -6.48
CA MET A 82 -8.59 -11.15 -5.46
C MET A 82 -8.35 -11.77 -4.08
N ILE A 83 -9.15 -12.78 -3.70
CA ILE A 83 -8.93 -13.50 -2.43
C ILE A 83 -7.58 -14.23 -2.44
N MET A 84 -7.17 -14.82 -3.56
CA MET A 84 -5.87 -15.49 -3.63
C MET A 84 -4.70 -14.53 -3.44
N HIS A 85 -4.80 -13.33 -4.00
CA HIS A 85 -3.83 -12.27 -3.77
C HIS A 85 -3.86 -11.80 -2.32
N LEU A 86 -5.05 -11.63 -1.73
CA LEU A 86 -5.18 -11.28 -0.31
C LEU A 86 -4.46 -12.31 0.58
N LEU A 87 -4.73 -13.60 0.39
CA LEU A 87 -4.07 -14.69 1.13
C LEU A 87 -2.56 -14.68 0.89
N LEU A 88 -2.12 -14.48 -0.35
CA LEU A 88 -0.70 -14.35 -0.68
C LEU A 88 -0.06 -13.22 0.14
N TYR A 89 -0.65 -12.03 0.16
CA TYR A 89 -0.10 -10.88 0.90
C TYR A 89 -0.05 -11.12 2.41
N PHE A 90 -1.08 -11.74 2.99
CA PHE A 90 -1.08 -12.06 4.42
C PHE A 90 -0.11 -13.19 4.79
N CYS A 91 0.23 -14.08 3.87
CA CYS A 91 1.19 -15.17 4.10
C CYS A 91 2.63 -14.80 3.76
N THR A 92 2.87 -13.79 2.90
CA THR A 92 4.21 -13.40 2.47
C THR A 92 4.55 -11.97 2.87
N SER A 93 3.81 -10.98 2.39
CA SER A 93 4.08 -9.55 2.60
C SER A 93 4.05 -9.15 4.09
N VAL A 94 2.97 -9.49 4.80
CA VAL A 94 2.78 -9.12 6.21
C VAL A 94 3.84 -9.79 7.12
N PRO A 95 4.08 -11.12 7.07
CA PRO A 95 5.12 -11.74 7.89
C PRO A 95 6.51 -11.26 7.52
N SER A 96 6.79 -11.02 6.23
CA SER A 96 8.08 -10.51 5.76
C SER A 96 8.35 -9.09 6.29
N ALA A 97 7.35 -8.22 6.32
CA ALA A 97 7.46 -6.89 6.93
C ALA A 97 7.65 -6.97 8.45
N ALA A 98 6.91 -7.84 9.15
CA ALA A 98 7.08 -8.07 10.58
C ALA A 98 8.47 -8.60 10.93
N LEU A 99 9.00 -9.53 10.13
CA LEU A 99 10.36 -10.05 10.27
C LEU A 99 11.43 -8.98 10.02
N LEU A 100 11.25 -8.11 9.01
CA LEU A 100 12.15 -6.97 8.78
C LEU A 100 12.14 -5.98 9.94
N TYR A 101 10.98 -5.76 10.55
CA TYR A 101 10.86 -4.92 11.73
C TYR A 101 11.52 -5.54 12.96
N TRP A 102 11.38 -6.86 13.14
CA TRP A 102 11.96 -7.59 14.27
C TRP A 102 13.48 -7.76 14.16
N ASN A 103 13.98 -8.10 12.97
CA ASN A 103 15.39 -8.32 12.70
C ASN A 103 15.74 -7.83 11.29
N PHE A 104 16.19 -6.58 11.22
CA PHE A 104 16.49 -5.95 9.94
C PHE A 104 17.72 -6.58 9.27
N SER A 105 17.58 -6.91 7.99
CA SER A 105 18.68 -7.33 7.13
C SER A 105 18.54 -6.67 5.77
N CYS A 106 19.62 -6.07 5.26
CA CYS A 106 19.61 -5.43 3.94
C CYS A 106 19.23 -6.41 2.83
N VAL A 107 19.69 -7.67 2.91
CA VAL A 107 19.37 -8.69 1.91
C VAL A 107 17.88 -9.01 1.93
N HIS A 108 17.32 -9.23 3.11
CA HIS A 108 15.87 -9.44 3.26
C HIS A 108 15.09 -8.20 2.79
N GLY A 109 15.57 -6.99 3.10
CA GLY A 109 14.96 -5.73 2.67
C GLY A 109 14.88 -5.61 1.15
N LEU A 110 15.96 -5.95 0.44
CA LEU A 110 15.99 -5.97 -1.02
C LEU A 110 15.05 -7.03 -1.62
N LEU A 111 15.03 -8.23 -1.04
CA LEU A 111 14.12 -9.30 -1.48
C LEU A 111 12.65 -8.93 -1.22
N HIS A 112 12.36 -8.32 -0.07
CA HIS A 112 11.03 -7.81 0.25
C HIS A 112 10.60 -6.71 -0.72
N LEU A 113 11.50 -5.76 -1.04
CA LEU A 113 11.22 -4.71 -2.01
C LEU A 113 10.91 -5.28 -3.40
N ALA A 114 11.70 -6.27 -3.86
CA ALA A 114 11.45 -6.95 -5.13
C ALA A 114 10.08 -7.65 -5.15
N MET A 115 9.73 -8.35 -4.06
CA MET A 115 8.41 -8.96 -3.90
C MET A 115 7.30 -7.91 -3.95
N GLN A 116 7.40 -6.81 -3.20
CA GLN A 116 6.38 -5.74 -3.18
C GLN A 116 6.20 -5.09 -4.55
N ALA A 117 7.28 -4.88 -5.30
CA ALA A 117 7.20 -4.34 -6.66
C ALA A 117 6.34 -5.24 -7.58
N THR A 118 6.43 -6.57 -7.44
CA THR A 118 5.59 -7.50 -8.21
C THR A 118 4.14 -7.52 -7.75
N TYR A 119 3.87 -7.21 -6.48
CA TYR A 119 2.53 -7.23 -5.90
C TYR A 119 1.75 -5.93 -6.12
N MET A 120 2.42 -4.79 -6.31
CA MET A 120 1.79 -3.48 -6.38
C MET A 120 0.72 -3.38 -7.49
N GLY A 121 0.98 -3.97 -8.66
CA GLY A 121 0.01 -3.97 -9.77
C GLY A 121 -1.25 -4.78 -9.44
N THR A 122 -1.09 -6.01 -8.95
CA THR A 122 -2.23 -6.87 -8.60
C THR A 122 -3.00 -6.35 -7.38
N TYR A 123 -2.29 -5.73 -6.43
CA TYR A 123 -2.90 -5.07 -5.28
C TYR A 123 -3.75 -3.86 -5.69
N THR A 124 -3.22 -3.00 -6.56
CA THR A 124 -3.96 -1.82 -7.05
C THR A 124 -5.24 -2.25 -7.78
N LEU A 125 -5.20 -3.32 -8.58
CA LEU A 125 -6.39 -3.88 -9.23
C LEU A 125 -7.39 -4.46 -8.23
N MET A 126 -6.92 -5.15 -7.20
CA MET A 126 -7.79 -5.62 -6.12
C MET A 126 -8.46 -4.46 -5.39
N MET A 127 -7.72 -3.41 -5.05
CA MET A 127 -8.26 -2.22 -4.38
C MET A 127 -9.21 -1.43 -5.27
N HIS A 128 -8.94 -1.36 -6.58
CA HIS A 128 -9.87 -0.83 -7.56
C HIS A 128 -11.23 -1.54 -7.46
N GLN A 129 -11.22 -2.88 -7.51
CA GLN A 129 -12.44 -3.70 -7.40
C GLN A 129 -13.12 -3.50 -6.04
N HIS A 130 -12.36 -3.59 -4.94
CA HIS A 130 -12.87 -3.46 -3.57
C HIS A 130 -13.65 -2.16 -3.36
N ILE A 131 -13.09 -1.04 -3.82
CA ILE A 131 -13.70 0.28 -3.66
C ILE A 131 -14.95 0.46 -4.53
N HIS A 132 -14.95 -0.06 -5.76
CA HIS A 132 -16.10 0.05 -6.67
C HIS A 132 -17.26 -0.87 -6.29
N LEU A 133 -16.98 -2.05 -5.73
CA LEU A 133 -18.00 -3.02 -5.31
C LEU A 133 -18.34 -3.00 -3.81
N GLY A 134 -17.65 -2.16 -3.04
CA GLY A 134 -17.82 -2.06 -1.59
C GLY A 134 -17.42 -3.32 -0.84
N GLY A 135 -16.32 -3.96 -1.27
CA GLY A 135 -15.74 -5.15 -0.69
C GLY A 135 -15.42 -6.27 -1.68
N ILE A 136 -14.58 -7.22 -1.27
CA ILE A 136 -14.30 -8.47 -2.01
C ILE A 136 -14.74 -9.72 -1.25
N LEU A 137 -14.90 -9.61 0.07
CA LEU A 137 -15.42 -10.69 0.91
C LEU A 137 -16.93 -10.59 1.11
N SER A 138 -17.55 -11.73 1.40
CA SER A 138 -18.97 -11.84 1.72
C SER A 138 -19.30 -11.06 3.00
N LYS A 139 -20.57 -10.66 3.16
CA LYS A 139 -21.01 -9.84 4.31
C LYS A 139 -20.70 -10.47 5.68
N ARG A 140 -20.57 -11.80 5.74
CA ARG A 140 -20.14 -12.52 6.96
C ARG A 140 -18.76 -12.07 7.44
N TYR A 141 -17.89 -11.68 6.53
CA TYR A 141 -16.51 -11.25 6.80
C TYR A 141 -16.33 -9.73 6.63
N ALA A 142 -17.40 -8.94 6.73
CA ALA A 142 -17.37 -7.49 6.50
C ALA A 142 -16.35 -6.75 7.36
N VAL A 143 -16.11 -7.20 8.60
CA VAL A 143 -15.08 -6.61 9.48
C VAL A 143 -13.68 -6.85 8.90
N LEU A 144 -13.37 -8.08 8.50
CA LEU A 144 -12.09 -8.40 7.87
C LEU A 144 -11.90 -7.62 6.56
N ASP A 145 -12.96 -7.56 5.75
CA ASP A 145 -13.01 -6.83 4.49
C ASP A 145 -12.79 -5.31 4.65
N ALA A 146 -13.23 -4.75 5.77
CA ALA A 146 -13.01 -3.34 6.10
C ALA A 146 -11.63 -3.06 6.70
N VAL A 147 -11.06 -4.03 7.42
CA VAL A 147 -9.81 -3.85 8.17
C VAL A 147 -8.57 -4.15 7.34
N PHE A 148 -8.61 -5.14 6.45
CA PHE A 148 -7.39 -5.55 5.72
C PHE A 148 -6.69 -4.40 4.99
N PRO A 149 -7.38 -3.42 4.34
CA PRO A 149 -6.68 -2.33 3.65
C PRO A 149 -5.85 -1.50 4.61
N TYR A 150 -6.28 -1.34 5.87
CA TYR A 150 -5.49 -0.58 6.85
C TYR A 150 -4.18 -1.27 7.24
N ILE A 151 -4.07 -2.58 7.01
CA ILE A 151 -2.84 -3.36 7.21
C ILE A 151 -2.00 -3.36 5.93
N THR A 152 -2.62 -3.61 4.78
CA THR A 152 -1.91 -3.85 3.52
C THR A 152 -1.60 -2.59 2.73
N ASP A 153 -2.41 -1.52 2.84
CA ASP A 153 -2.19 -0.25 2.10
C ASP A 153 -0.80 0.34 2.39
N PRO A 154 -0.36 0.50 3.65
CA PRO A 154 0.96 1.08 3.92
C PRO A 154 2.11 0.24 3.38
N LEU A 155 1.96 -1.09 3.37
CA LEU A 155 2.97 -2.01 2.83
C LEU A 155 3.12 -1.84 1.31
N MET A 156 2.05 -1.41 0.63
CA MET A 156 1.98 -1.24 -0.82
C MET A 156 2.22 0.21 -1.26
N GLY A 157 2.60 1.11 -0.33
CA GLY A 157 2.86 2.52 -0.63
C GLY A 157 1.60 3.39 -0.74
N HIS A 158 0.45 2.89 -0.28
CA HIS A 158 -0.78 3.65 -0.19
C HIS A 158 -0.95 4.22 1.22
N SER A 159 -1.23 5.53 1.32
CA SER A 159 -1.80 6.10 2.53
C SER A 159 -3.28 5.70 2.66
N TRP A 160 -3.75 5.60 3.90
CA TRP A 160 -5.10 5.08 4.18
C TRP A 160 -6.18 5.91 3.49
N ASN A 161 -7.08 5.25 2.76
CA ASN A 161 -8.20 5.85 2.01
C ASN A 161 -7.81 6.84 0.90
N SER A 162 -6.54 7.16 0.69
CA SER A 162 -6.14 8.15 -0.30
C SER A 162 -6.42 7.69 -1.73
N TYR A 163 -6.27 6.40 -2.00
CA TYR A 163 -6.66 5.82 -3.28
C TYR A 163 -8.16 5.99 -3.55
N TYR A 164 -9.03 5.81 -2.53
CA TYR A 164 -10.48 6.04 -2.67
C TYR A 164 -10.81 7.50 -3.04
N TYR A 165 -10.23 8.46 -2.31
CA TYR A 165 -10.50 9.86 -2.55
C TYR A 165 -9.99 10.31 -3.92
N HIS A 166 -8.78 9.89 -4.28
CA HIS A 166 -8.19 10.23 -5.57
C HIS A 166 -8.90 9.54 -6.74
N HIS A 167 -9.13 8.23 -6.66
CA HIS A 167 -9.69 7.45 -7.77
C HIS A 167 -11.18 7.71 -7.97
N VAL A 168 -11.99 7.51 -6.93
CA VAL A 168 -13.46 7.52 -7.07
C VAL A 168 -14.04 8.92 -6.91
N LYS A 169 -13.56 9.69 -5.93
CA LYS A 169 -14.16 11.00 -5.62
C LYS A 169 -13.59 12.15 -6.45
N HIS A 170 -12.49 11.91 -7.15
CA HIS A 170 -11.80 12.88 -7.99
C HIS A 170 -11.70 12.39 -9.45
N HIS A 171 -10.88 11.37 -9.75
CA HIS A 171 -10.59 10.95 -11.12
C HIS A 171 -11.82 10.49 -11.90
N HIS A 172 -12.67 9.63 -11.33
CA HIS A 172 -13.93 9.20 -11.97
C HIS A 172 -14.94 10.35 -12.17
N VAL A 173 -14.92 11.36 -11.29
CA VAL A 173 -15.81 12.53 -11.40
C VAL A 173 -15.38 13.42 -12.56
N GLU A 174 -14.07 13.62 -12.71
CA GLU A 174 -13.50 14.50 -13.74
C GLU A 174 -13.28 13.79 -15.08
N ASN A 175 -13.21 12.46 -15.08
CA ASN A 175 -13.12 11.59 -16.26
C ASN A 175 -12.00 12.00 -17.25
N ASN A 176 -10.77 12.15 -16.74
CA ASN A 176 -9.61 12.66 -17.49
C ASN A 176 -9.75 14.11 -18.00
N GLY A 177 -10.75 14.85 -17.52
CA GLY A 177 -11.01 16.25 -17.86
C GLY A 177 -9.93 17.22 -17.35
N PRO A 178 -10.07 18.52 -17.65
CA PRO A 178 -9.04 19.51 -17.34
C PRO A 178 -8.88 19.72 -15.83
N ASP A 179 -9.89 19.48 -15.02
CA ASP A 179 -9.79 19.60 -13.57
C ASP A 179 -9.26 18.32 -12.89
N ASP A 180 -9.00 17.26 -13.66
CA ASP A 180 -8.42 16.03 -13.13
C ASP A 180 -6.92 16.21 -12.85
N LEU A 181 -6.55 16.18 -11.57
CA LEU A 181 -5.19 16.24 -11.06
C LEU A 181 -4.26 15.14 -11.62
N SER A 182 -4.81 14.02 -12.08
CA SER A 182 -4.07 12.91 -12.69
C SER A 182 -4.17 12.89 -14.23
N SER A 183 -4.80 13.89 -14.84
CA SER A 183 -4.91 13.94 -16.30
C SER A 183 -3.59 14.36 -16.95
N THR A 184 -3.22 13.60 -17.98
CA THR A 184 -2.04 13.86 -18.82
C THR A 184 -2.30 14.87 -19.93
N MET A 185 -3.51 15.44 -20.03
CA MET A 185 -3.90 16.32 -21.16
C MET A 185 -3.01 17.56 -21.33
N ARG A 186 -2.35 18.04 -20.27
CA ARG A 186 -1.45 19.21 -20.31
C ARG A 186 -0.02 18.87 -20.72
N TYR A 187 0.28 17.58 -20.91
CA TYR A 187 1.64 17.08 -21.10
C TYR A 187 1.78 16.43 -22.48
N GLN A 188 2.96 16.62 -23.07
CA GLN A 188 3.37 15.87 -24.24
C GLN A 188 3.78 14.46 -23.81
N ARG A 189 3.02 13.44 -24.23
CA ARG A 189 3.07 12.08 -23.65
C ARG A 189 4.26 11.24 -24.11
N ASP A 190 4.94 11.64 -25.17
CA ASP A 190 6.17 11.02 -25.68
C ASP A 190 7.44 11.78 -25.22
N ASN A 191 7.29 12.82 -24.39
CA ASN A 191 8.42 13.60 -23.89
C ASN A 191 8.79 13.19 -22.45
N PHE A 192 10.05 12.81 -22.25
CA PHE A 192 10.56 12.34 -20.96
C PHE A 192 10.52 13.40 -19.85
N VAL A 193 10.81 14.67 -20.17
CA VAL A 193 10.76 15.77 -19.19
C VAL A 193 9.31 16.02 -18.76
N HIS A 194 8.36 16.00 -19.69
CA HIS A 194 6.94 16.14 -19.36
C HIS A 194 6.44 14.97 -18.49
N PHE A 195 6.91 13.75 -18.75
CA PHE A 195 6.65 12.60 -17.89
C PHE A 195 7.19 12.84 -16.47
N LEU A 196 8.45 13.28 -16.33
CA LEU A 196 9.03 13.56 -15.01
C LEU A 196 8.30 14.69 -14.28
N CYS A 197 7.89 15.77 -14.98
CA CYS A 197 7.10 16.84 -14.38
C CYS A 197 5.72 16.34 -13.89
N TYR A 198 5.06 15.50 -14.69
CA TYR A 198 3.79 14.86 -14.31
C TYR A 198 3.98 13.95 -13.09
N ALA A 199 4.95 13.04 -13.13
CA ALA A 199 5.22 12.09 -12.07
C ALA A 199 5.64 12.81 -10.78
N GLY A 200 6.56 13.77 -10.86
CA GLY A 200 7.03 14.54 -9.71
C GLY A 200 5.90 15.34 -9.04
N ARG A 201 5.08 16.05 -9.82
CA ARG A 201 3.90 16.74 -9.28
C ARG A 201 2.99 15.75 -8.55
N PHE A 202 2.69 14.63 -9.18
CA PHE A 202 1.79 13.64 -8.59
C PHE A 202 2.35 13.07 -7.28
N TYR A 203 3.60 12.60 -7.27
CA TYR A 203 4.19 12.00 -6.07
C TYR A 203 4.37 12.99 -4.91
N PHE A 204 4.80 14.23 -5.19
CA PHE A 204 5.18 15.17 -4.13
C PHE A 204 4.08 16.14 -3.72
N LEU A 205 3.10 16.43 -4.58
CA LEU A 205 2.10 17.47 -4.32
C LEU A 205 0.68 16.94 -4.19
N ILE A 206 0.39 15.68 -4.53
CA ILE A 206 -1.00 15.18 -4.51
C ILE A 206 -1.64 15.22 -3.12
N TRP A 207 -0.85 14.98 -2.07
CA TRP A 207 -1.31 15.04 -0.67
C TRP A 207 -1.87 16.42 -0.28
N LEU A 208 -1.45 17.48 -1.00
CA LEU A 208 -1.96 18.86 -0.84
C LEU A 208 -2.97 19.23 -1.94
N ASP A 209 -2.67 18.92 -3.21
CA ASP A 209 -3.51 19.26 -4.36
C ASP A 209 -4.91 18.64 -4.23
N LEU A 210 -5.03 17.41 -3.74
CA LEU A 210 -6.31 16.70 -3.64
C LEU A 210 -7.26 17.32 -2.60
N PRO A 211 -6.83 17.60 -1.34
CA PRO A 211 -7.66 18.38 -0.41
C PRO A 211 -8.04 19.77 -0.95
N LEU A 212 -7.10 20.49 -1.58
CA LEU A 212 -7.35 21.82 -2.15
C LEU A 212 -8.37 21.77 -3.29
N TYR A 213 -8.32 20.73 -4.13
CA TYR A 213 -9.34 20.49 -5.15
C TYR A 213 -10.74 20.34 -4.53
N PHE A 214 -10.88 19.53 -3.46
CA PHE A 214 -12.16 19.38 -2.79
C PHE A 214 -12.65 20.67 -2.13
N LEU A 215 -11.75 21.48 -1.56
CA LEU A 215 -12.10 22.81 -1.05
C LEU A 215 -12.60 23.73 -2.17
N LYS A 216 -11.91 23.78 -3.31
CA LYS A 216 -12.29 24.59 -4.48
C LYS A 216 -13.68 24.20 -5.02
N LYS A 217 -14.07 22.93 -4.92
CA LYS A 217 -15.39 22.42 -5.33
C LYS A 217 -16.43 22.47 -4.18
N ASN A 218 -16.17 23.19 -3.09
CA ASN A 218 -17.03 23.32 -1.90
C ASN A 218 -17.38 21.97 -1.22
N ARG A 219 -16.52 20.95 -1.35
CA ARG A 219 -16.67 19.63 -0.72
C ARG A 219 -15.81 19.50 0.54
N ILE A 220 -16.07 20.36 1.52
CA ILE A 220 -15.26 20.51 2.75
C ILE A 220 -15.09 19.17 3.49
N GLY A 221 -16.15 18.38 3.62
CA GLY A 221 -16.07 17.07 4.30
C GLY A 221 -15.12 16.07 3.62
N LEU A 222 -14.96 16.13 2.30
CA LEU A 222 -13.97 15.30 1.59
C LEU A 222 -12.56 15.87 1.73
N ALA A 223 -12.42 17.20 1.68
CA ALA A 223 -11.14 17.88 1.89
C ALA A 223 -10.54 17.56 3.26
N THR A 224 -11.33 17.71 4.33
CA THR A 224 -10.88 17.43 5.70
C THR A 224 -10.48 15.97 5.86
N LYS A 225 -11.27 15.03 5.33
CA LYS A 225 -10.94 13.60 5.42
C LYS A 225 -9.66 13.26 4.66
N ALA A 226 -9.53 13.72 3.42
CA ALA A 226 -8.33 13.48 2.62
C ALA A 226 -7.07 14.06 3.31
N ALA A 227 -7.14 15.30 3.81
CA ALA A 227 -6.04 15.92 4.53
C ALA A 227 -5.69 15.19 5.83
N LEU A 228 -6.70 14.74 6.60
CA LEU A 228 -6.49 14.04 7.88
C LEU A 228 -5.73 12.73 7.69
N TRP A 229 -6.06 11.95 6.66
CA TRP A 229 -5.38 10.68 6.39
C TRP A 229 -3.93 10.88 5.98
N GLU A 230 -3.65 11.85 5.11
CA GLU A 230 -2.28 12.16 4.68
C GLU A 230 -1.43 12.72 5.83
N LEU A 231 -1.96 13.70 6.57
CA LEU A 231 -1.24 14.32 7.69
C LEU A 231 -1.07 13.36 8.87
N GLY A 232 -2.05 12.49 9.13
CA GLY A 232 -1.95 11.47 10.17
C GLY A 232 -0.84 10.47 9.86
N TRP A 233 -0.73 10.02 8.61
CA TRP A 233 0.36 9.14 8.18
C TRP A 233 1.73 9.81 8.28
N ALA A 234 1.86 11.05 7.78
CA ALA A 234 3.08 11.83 7.92
C ALA A 234 3.46 12.07 9.40
N GLY A 235 2.48 12.36 10.25
CA GLY A 235 2.67 12.57 11.69
C GLY A 235 3.20 11.32 12.40
N LEU A 236 2.72 10.12 12.05
CA LEU A 236 3.25 8.86 12.60
C LEU A 236 4.71 8.65 12.20
N MET A 237 5.07 8.93 10.94
CA MET A 237 6.45 8.82 10.46
C MET A 237 7.39 9.81 11.17
N VAL A 238 6.96 11.06 11.32
CA VAL A 238 7.70 12.10 12.04
C VAL A 238 7.83 11.76 13.53
N GLY A 239 6.77 11.25 14.15
CA GLY A 239 6.80 10.80 15.54
C GLY A 239 7.79 9.67 15.76
N ASN A 240 7.75 8.65 14.89
CA ASN A 240 8.70 7.53 14.92
C ASN A 240 10.15 8.02 14.75
N TRP A 241 10.40 8.87 13.76
CA TRP A 241 11.71 9.49 13.59
C TRP A 241 12.16 10.25 14.84
N GLY A 242 11.31 11.10 15.41
CA GLY A 242 11.62 11.90 16.59
C GLY A 242 11.97 11.06 17.82
N GLN A 243 11.36 9.88 17.98
CA GLN A 243 11.67 8.94 19.06
C GLN A 243 13.06 8.30 18.90
N HIS A 244 13.51 8.11 17.66
CA HIS A 244 14.79 7.47 17.34
C HIS A 244 15.91 8.46 16.98
N ALA A 245 15.61 9.74 16.81
CA ALA A 245 16.57 10.78 16.45
C ALA A 245 17.63 11.05 17.53
N PHE A 246 17.38 10.67 18.79
CA PHE A 246 18.22 10.98 19.95
C PHE A 246 18.74 9.76 20.70
N VAL A 247 18.93 8.62 20.01
CA VAL A 247 19.54 7.43 20.62
C VAL A 247 20.95 7.76 21.11
N ASP A 248 21.23 7.46 22.38
CA ASP A 248 22.52 7.71 23.01
C ASP A 248 23.60 6.78 22.42
N LYS A 249 24.72 7.37 21.97
CA LYS A 249 25.88 6.63 21.46
C LYS A 249 26.58 5.73 22.48
N GLY A 250 26.62 6.13 23.75
CA GLY A 250 27.21 5.35 24.83
C GLY A 250 26.25 4.33 25.46
N ARG A 251 24.94 4.46 25.24
CA ARG A 251 23.87 3.60 25.82
C ARG A 251 22.71 3.41 24.85
N PRO A 252 22.92 2.72 23.72
CA PRO A 252 21.93 2.62 22.64
C PRO A 252 20.66 1.82 23.01
N ASP A 253 20.69 1.05 24.10
CA ASP A 253 19.57 0.21 24.58
C ASP A 253 18.73 0.90 25.67
N SER A 254 18.97 2.19 25.94
CA SER A 254 18.23 2.94 26.96
C SER A 254 16.93 3.51 26.37
N ASP A 255 15.83 2.79 26.55
CA ASP A 255 14.48 3.29 26.27
C ASP A 255 14.08 4.35 27.31
N TYR A 256 13.97 5.61 26.90
CA TYR A 256 13.61 6.76 27.76
C TYR A 256 12.12 6.76 28.18
N ARG A 257 11.56 5.62 28.61
CA ARG A 257 10.29 5.55 29.34
C ARG A 257 10.44 4.81 30.66
N SER A 258 10.20 5.55 31.74
CA SER A 258 9.85 5.09 33.09
C SER A 258 10.96 4.55 34.00
N LYS A 259 11.98 5.37 34.36
CA LYS A 259 12.72 5.17 35.63
C LYS A 259 13.06 6.51 36.31
N SER A 260 13.44 6.46 37.59
CA SER A 260 13.34 7.58 38.54
C SER A 260 14.26 8.79 38.24
N LYS A 261 13.81 10.00 38.64
CA LYS A 261 14.49 11.31 38.47
C LYS A 261 15.97 11.35 38.90
N ALA A 262 16.39 10.51 39.84
CA ALA A 262 17.77 10.47 40.34
C ALA A 262 18.74 9.78 39.36
N GLU A 263 18.27 8.83 38.56
CA GLU A 263 19.10 8.07 37.61
C GLU A 263 19.34 8.86 36.31
N TYR A 264 18.40 9.73 35.92
CA TYR A 264 18.56 10.63 34.77
C TYR A 264 19.69 11.65 34.95
N ALA A 265 19.93 12.11 36.18
CA ALA A 265 20.96 13.12 36.48
C ALA A 265 22.40 12.59 36.35
N SER A 266 22.62 11.29 36.53
CA SER A 266 23.94 10.67 36.40
C SER A 266 24.26 10.16 34.99
N GLN A 267 23.25 10.05 34.11
CA GLN A 267 23.38 9.44 32.78
C GLN A 267 23.32 10.44 31.61
N GLY A 268 23.24 11.75 31.87
CA GLY A 268 23.31 12.77 30.82
C GLY A 268 22.07 12.87 29.92
N ALA A 269 20.90 12.49 30.44
CA ALA A 269 19.63 12.54 29.72
C ALA A 269 19.30 13.97 29.23
N LEU A 270 18.65 14.06 28.06
CA LEU A 270 18.09 15.30 27.54
C LEU A 270 16.63 15.41 27.93
N VAL A 271 16.27 16.45 28.68
CA VAL A 271 14.88 16.77 29.03
C VAL A 271 14.54 18.10 28.40
N PHE A 272 13.39 18.19 27.75
CA PHE A 272 12.91 19.45 27.17
C PHE A 272 11.61 19.89 27.84
N HIS A 273 11.41 21.20 27.96
CA HIS A 273 10.18 21.81 28.48
C HIS A 273 9.58 22.76 27.44
N GLY A 274 8.24 22.82 27.38
CA GLY A 274 7.52 23.75 26.50
C GLY A 274 7.66 23.49 25.00
N ILE A 275 8.19 22.32 24.62
CA ILE A 275 8.37 21.90 23.23
C ILE A 275 7.98 20.42 23.10
N ASP A 276 7.19 20.09 22.08
CA ASP A 276 6.78 18.71 21.79
C ASP A 276 7.70 18.05 20.73
N PHE A 277 7.54 16.75 20.53
CA PHE A 277 8.37 15.96 19.61
C PHE A 277 8.33 16.43 18.15
N VAL A 278 7.19 16.94 17.67
CA VAL A 278 7.06 17.46 16.31
C VAL A 278 7.85 18.76 16.19
N MET A 279 7.69 19.67 17.16
CA MET A 279 8.46 20.92 17.19
C MET A 279 9.96 20.65 17.34
N ILE A 280 10.38 19.68 18.17
CA ILE A 280 11.80 19.28 18.26
C ILE A 280 12.32 18.82 16.89
N THR A 281 11.56 18.00 16.18
CA THR A 281 11.95 17.47 14.86
C THR A 281 12.05 18.58 13.82
N VAL A 282 11.09 19.50 13.77
CA VAL A 282 11.14 20.66 12.88
C VAL A 282 12.38 21.52 13.14
N ARG A 283 12.68 21.81 14.42
CA ARG A 283 13.84 22.63 14.79
C ARG A 283 15.16 21.95 14.46
N LEU A 284 15.27 20.63 14.64
CA LEU A 284 16.43 19.85 14.21
C LEU A 284 16.65 19.93 12.69
N LEU A 285 15.59 19.73 11.89
CA LEU A 285 15.68 19.78 10.43
C LEU A 285 16.11 21.17 9.92
N LEU A 286 15.66 22.22 10.60
CA LEU A 286 16.08 23.59 10.34
C LEU A 286 17.48 23.92 10.90
N LYS A 287 18.14 22.96 11.55
CA LYS A 287 19.41 23.13 12.28
C LYS A 287 19.34 24.25 13.33
N ASP A 288 18.15 24.49 13.87
CA ASP A 288 17.87 25.47 14.91
C ASP A 288 18.16 24.87 16.30
N TYR A 289 19.43 24.58 16.54
CA TYR A 289 19.92 24.04 17.82
C TYR A 289 19.76 25.04 18.96
N ARG A 290 19.63 26.33 18.67
CA ARG A 290 19.49 27.38 19.68
C ARG A 290 18.15 27.29 20.39
N THR A 291 17.06 27.21 19.62
CA THR A 291 15.71 27.02 20.19
C THR A 291 15.63 25.71 20.97
N LEU A 292 16.28 24.64 20.48
CA LEU A 292 16.36 23.37 21.22
C LEU A 292 17.10 23.53 22.55
N ALA A 293 18.26 24.20 22.55
CA ALA A 293 19.03 24.45 23.76
C ALA A 293 18.28 25.33 24.79
N GLU A 294 17.42 26.25 24.32
CA GLU A 294 16.58 27.10 25.19
C GLU A 294 15.47 26.28 25.85
N CYS A 295 14.87 25.34 25.11
CA CYS A 295 13.88 24.43 25.66
C CYS A 295 14.48 23.27 26.47
N MET A 296 15.81 23.07 26.44
CA MET A 296 16.49 22.02 27.19
C MET A 296 16.52 22.38 28.68
N VAL A 297 15.98 21.50 29.52
CA VAL A 297 16.11 21.53 30.97
C VAL A 297 17.47 20.89 31.32
N PRO A 298 18.45 21.67 31.80
CA PRO A 298 19.76 21.13 32.13
C PRO A 298 19.68 20.33 33.45
N ILE A 299 20.31 19.16 33.48
CA ILE A 299 20.35 18.28 34.66
C ILE A 299 21.80 17.83 34.93
N GLY A 300 22.17 17.72 36.21
CA GLY A 300 23.50 17.26 36.62
C GLY A 300 24.62 18.16 36.08
N GLY A 301 25.61 17.59 35.41
CA GLY A 301 26.73 18.32 34.79
C GLY A 301 26.34 19.28 33.66
N GLN A 302 25.10 19.22 33.17
CA GLN A 302 24.59 20.16 32.15
C GLN A 302 24.21 21.51 32.76
N ILE A 303 24.01 21.59 34.08
CA ILE A 303 23.57 22.82 34.78
C ILE A 303 24.58 23.94 34.60
N SER A 304 25.87 23.59 34.57
CA SER A 304 26.96 24.56 34.36
C SER A 304 27.18 24.93 32.89
N MET A 305 26.52 24.27 31.93
CA MET A 305 26.70 24.58 30.51
C MET A 305 26.04 25.90 30.14
N THR A 306 26.83 26.76 29.50
CA THR A 306 26.38 27.94 28.78
C THR A 306 25.48 27.56 27.60
N MET A 307 24.76 28.55 27.06
CA MET A 307 23.88 28.30 25.90
C MET A 307 24.63 27.77 24.68
N ASP A 308 25.83 28.29 24.40
CA ASP A 308 26.64 27.83 23.27
C ASP A 308 27.17 26.41 23.50
N GLU A 309 27.55 26.07 24.73
CA GLU A 309 27.94 24.71 25.10
C GLU A 309 26.78 23.71 24.98
N ARG A 310 25.55 24.12 25.32
CA ARG A 310 24.35 23.29 25.11
C ARG A 310 24.07 23.06 23.62
N VAL A 311 24.25 24.09 22.79
CA VAL A 311 24.11 23.99 21.34
C VAL A 311 25.14 23.00 20.77
N GLU A 312 26.41 23.13 21.14
CA GLU A 312 27.46 22.20 20.67
C GLU A 312 27.26 20.78 21.22
N PHE A 313 26.81 20.65 22.47
CA PHE A 313 26.42 19.37 23.05
C PHE A 313 25.32 18.69 22.21
N LEU A 314 24.24 19.41 21.90
CA LEU A 314 23.15 18.87 21.06
C LEU A 314 23.63 18.50 19.65
N LYS A 315 24.48 19.32 19.02
CA LYS A 315 25.08 18.99 17.71
C LYS A 315 25.88 17.69 17.77
N GLY A 316 26.70 17.51 18.81
CA GLY A 316 27.48 16.28 19.01
C GLY A 316 26.61 15.02 19.11
N ARG A 317 25.41 15.14 19.68
CA ARG A 317 24.45 14.04 19.82
C ARG A 317 23.73 13.66 18.53
N THR A 318 23.76 14.53 17.52
CA THR A 318 23.16 14.27 16.19
C THR A 318 24.16 13.75 15.15
N GLN A 319 25.41 13.49 15.55
CA GLN A 319 26.45 13.00 14.64
C GLN A 319 26.29 11.52 14.32
N GLN A 320 26.68 11.14 13.10
CA GLN A 320 26.68 9.75 12.62
C GLN A 320 27.69 8.88 13.39
N PHE A 321 27.34 7.62 13.63
CA PHE A 321 28.25 6.62 14.18
C PHE A 321 29.24 6.11 13.14
N THR A 322 30.46 5.75 13.57
CA THR A 322 31.45 5.11 12.70
C THR A 322 31.26 3.59 12.70
N GLU A 323 31.77 2.89 11.68
CA GLU A 323 31.73 1.42 11.60
C GLU A 323 32.34 0.73 12.84
N LYS A 324 33.38 1.34 13.44
CA LYS A 324 33.97 0.86 14.69
C LYS A 324 33.04 1.01 15.89
N ASP A 325 32.16 2.01 15.89
CA ASP A 325 31.15 2.20 16.93
C ASP A 325 30.01 1.19 16.77
N ILE A 326 29.66 0.83 15.54
CA ILE A 326 28.60 -0.15 15.20
C ILE A 326 29.04 -1.56 15.63
N GLN A 327 30.29 -1.94 15.36
CA GLN A 327 30.84 -3.27 15.70
C GLN A 327 31.05 -3.51 17.20
N ARG A 328 31.05 -2.45 18.02
CA ARG A 328 31.17 -2.53 19.49
C ARG A 328 29.82 -2.68 20.18
N LYS A 329 28.72 -2.70 19.43
CA LYS A 329 27.37 -2.94 19.95
C LYS A 329 27.20 -4.44 20.21
N PRO A 330 26.80 -4.86 21.42
CA PRO A 330 26.59 -6.28 21.75
C PRO A 330 25.46 -6.92 20.95
#